data_AF-H1XV47-F1
#
_entry.id   AF-H1XV47-F1
#
_cell.length_a   1.000
_cell.length_b   1.000
_cell.length_c   1.000
_cell.angle_alpha   90.00
_cell.angle_beta   90.00
_cell.angle_gamma   90.00
#
_symmetry.space_group_name_H-M   'P 1'
#
loop_
_entity.id
_entity.type
_entity.pdbx_description
1 polymer ?
#
loop_
_entity_poly.entity_id
_entity_poly.type
_entity_poly.pdbx_seq_one_letter_code
_entity_poly.pdbx_strand_id
1 'polypeptide(L)'
;MKIILTFFWIIIGAVLLWFFAENLDQSVTIDFFGRTYEHINLVTVIFVSTLLGLLLGTVIMTWQVIKHKARVSSAKRENKKLLKKIEELEKQVKEQEQAADLRKLPDDPDRSNSGFNP
;
A
#
# COMPACT_ATOMS: atom_id res chain seq x y z
N MET A 1 23.71 -11.56 12.78
CA MET A 1 24.33 -10.43 12.04
C MET A 1 23.70 -9.08 12.42
N LYS A 2 23.52 -8.77 13.71
CA LYS A 2 23.08 -7.43 14.15
C LYS A 2 24.28 -6.62 14.66
N ILE A 3 25.19 -7.26 15.40
CA ILE A 3 26.46 -6.67 15.87
C ILE A 3 27.31 -6.12 14.72
N ILE A 4 27.50 -6.88 13.64
CA ILE A 4 28.27 -6.42 12.47
C ILE A 4 27.62 -5.20 11.80
N LEU A 5 26.29 -5.20 11.71
CA LEU A 5 25.54 -4.07 11.15
C LEU A 5 25.65 -2.84 12.05
N THR A 6 25.55 -3.00 13.37
CA THR A 6 25.76 -1.93 14.34
C THR A 6 27.18 -1.37 14.27
N PHE A 7 28.19 -2.25 14.17
CA PHE A 7 29.59 -1.83 14.05
C PHE A 7 29.84 -1.03 12.76
N PHE A 8 29.23 -1.45 11.65
CA PHE A 8 29.27 -0.71 10.39
C PHE A 8 28.64 0.69 10.52
N TRP A 9 27.49 0.82 11.18
CA TRP A 9 26.87 2.11 11.47
C TRP A 9 27.70 3.00 12.38
N ILE A 10 28.40 2.42 13.37
CA ILE A 10 29.32 3.16 14.24
C ILE A 10 30.48 3.74 13.42
N ILE A 11 31.07 2.96 12.51
CA ILE A 11 32.16 3.43 11.63
C ILE A 11 31.66 4.59 10.75
N ILE A 12 30.50 4.42 10.11
CA ILE A 12 29.90 5.49 9.29
C ILE A 12 29.68 6.76 10.13
N GLY A 13 29.12 6.60 11.33
CA GLY A 13 28.92 7.71 12.26
C GLY A 13 30.22 8.42 12.60
N ALA A 14 31.28 7.67 12.91
CA ALA A 14 32.60 8.22 13.24
C ALA A 14 33.23 8.97 12.06
N VAL A 15 33.15 8.43 10.84
CA VAL A 15 33.65 9.10 9.62
C VAL A 15 32.89 10.39 9.35
N LEU A 16 31.56 10.38 9.52
CA LEU A 16 30.75 11.59 9.39
C LEU A 16 31.14 12.62 10.44
N LEU A 17 31.31 12.20 11.70
CA LEU A 17 31.68 13.11 12.80
C LEU A 17 33.04 13.74 12.57
N TRP A 18 34.03 12.95 12.12
CA TRP A 18 35.33 13.47 11.68
C TRP A 18 35.15 14.51 10.57
N PHE A 19 34.40 14.16 9.52
CA PHE A 19 34.16 15.06 8.39
C PHE A 19 33.54 16.37 8.85
N PHE A 20 32.53 16.32 9.71
CA PHE A 20 31.92 17.53 10.27
C PHE A 20 32.93 18.33 11.09
N ALA A 21 33.74 17.69 11.92
CA ALA A 21 34.73 18.37 12.76
C ALA A 21 35.79 19.12 11.93
N GLU A 22 36.33 18.52 10.87
CA GLU A 22 37.30 19.16 9.96
C GLU A 22 36.70 20.37 9.22
N ASN A 23 35.41 20.32 8.90
CA ASN A 23 34.75 21.36 8.12
C ASN A 23 34.10 22.45 9.00
N LEU A 24 34.25 22.40 10.33
CA LEU A 24 33.63 23.37 11.24
C LEU A 24 34.11 24.80 11.02
N ASP A 25 35.38 25.01 10.70
CA ASP A 25 35.94 26.35 10.45
C ASP A 25 35.87 26.76 8.98
N GLN A 26 35.36 25.89 8.11
CA GLN A 26 35.25 26.18 6.69
C GLN A 26 34.01 27.04 6.41
N SER A 27 34.22 28.25 5.92
CA SER A 27 33.15 29.13 5.45
C SER A 27 33.04 29.12 3.93
N VAL A 28 31.80 29.20 3.42
CA VAL A 28 31.50 29.30 1.99
C VAL A 28 30.59 30.50 1.71
N THR A 29 30.68 31.01 0.49
CA THR A 29 29.75 32.01 -0.03
C THR A 29 28.69 31.30 -0.86
N ILE A 30 27.42 31.60 -0.57
CA ILE A 30 26.28 31.02 -1.27
C ILE A 30 25.56 32.13 -2.02
N ASP A 31 25.31 31.90 -3.31
CA ASP A 31 24.29 32.64 -4.04
C ASP A 31 22.99 31.84 -4.00
N PHE A 32 21.97 32.40 -3.36
CA PHE A 32 20.66 31.78 -3.25
C PHE A 32 19.58 32.78 -3.66
N PHE A 33 18.88 32.48 -4.76
CA PHE A 33 17.82 33.33 -5.32
C PHE A 33 18.25 34.80 -5.53
N GLY A 34 19.47 35.01 -6.03
CA GLY A 34 20.01 36.34 -6.32
C GLY A 34 20.40 37.13 -5.06
N ARG A 35 20.46 36.47 -3.91
CA ARG A 35 21.07 37.01 -2.69
C ARG A 35 22.35 36.25 -2.39
N THR A 36 23.44 37.00 -2.27
CA THR A 36 24.72 36.48 -1.85
C THR A 36 24.80 36.52 -0.33
N TYR A 37 25.12 35.38 0.26
CA TYR A 37 25.41 35.25 1.68
C TYR A 37 26.86 34.80 1.83
N GLU A 38 27.67 35.68 2.41
CA GLU A 38 29.09 35.45 2.60
C GLU A 38 29.36 34.86 3.99
N HIS A 39 30.49 34.15 4.12
CA HIS A 39 30.99 33.60 5.38
C HIS A 39 30.01 32.66 6.11
N ILE A 40 29.17 31.92 5.38
CA ILE A 40 28.31 30.90 5.99
C ILE A 40 29.15 29.64 6.26
N ASN A 41 29.03 29.09 7.47
CA ASN A 41 29.66 27.83 7.84
C ASN A 41 29.16 26.68 6.94
N LEU A 42 30.08 25.97 6.27
CA LEU A 42 29.77 24.86 5.36
C LEU A 42 28.94 23.78 6.04
N VAL A 43 29.19 23.49 7.31
CA VAL A 43 28.42 22.51 8.10
C VAL A 43 26.95 22.90 8.19
N THR A 44 26.65 24.20 8.38
CA THR A 44 25.27 24.70 8.41
C THR A 44 24.58 24.48 7.07
N VAL A 45 25.28 24.72 5.97
CA VAL A 45 24.74 24.54 4.61
C VAL A 45 24.40 23.08 4.35
N ILE A 46 25.34 22.17 4.66
CA ILE A 46 25.17 20.73 4.50
C ILE A 46 24.02 20.25 5.38
N PHE A 47 23.95 20.70 6.64
CA PHE A 47 22.91 20.29 7.57
C PHE A 47 21.52 20.75 7.11
N VAL A 48 21.36 22.03 6.76
CA VAL A 48 20.07 22.58 6.33
C VAL A 48 19.61 21.96 5.02
N SER A 49 20.50 21.81 4.03
CA SER A 49 20.17 21.17 2.75
C SER A 49 19.80 19.70 2.92
N THR A 50 20.52 18.95 3.76
CA THR A 50 20.21 17.56 4.08
C THR A 50 18.86 17.44 4.78
N LEU A 51 18.58 18.32 5.75
CA LEU A 51 17.32 18.34 6.47
C LEU A 51 16.14 18.64 5.52
N LEU A 52 16.29 19.63 4.65
CA LEU A 52 15.29 19.95 3.62
C LEU A 52 15.07 18.78 2.66
N GLY A 53 16.15 18.14 2.19
CA GLY A 53 16.07 16.95 1.35
C GLY A 53 15.32 15.81 2.02
N LEU A 54 15.60 15.56 3.31
CA LEU A 54 14.92 14.51 4.08
C LEU A 54 13.44 14.82 4.30
N LEU A 55 13.10 16.08 4.59
CA LEU A 55 11.70 16.51 4.71
C LEU A 55 10.94 16.34 3.40
N LEU A 56 11.51 16.83 2.28
CA LEU A 56 10.91 16.67 0.96
C LEU A 56 10.77 15.20 0.57
N GLY A 57 11.80 14.39 0.81
CA GLY A 57 11.77 12.95 0.58
C GLY A 57 10.66 12.26 1.37
N THR A 58 10.49 12.63 2.64
CA THR A 58 9.43 12.11 3.51
C THR A 58 8.04 12.47 3.00
N VAL A 59 7.83 13.71 2.55
CA VAL A 59 6.57 14.16 1.96
C VAL A 59 6.25 13.36 0.69
N ILE A 60 7.20 13.21 -0.22
CA ILE A 60 7.04 12.44 -1.46
C ILE A 60 6.71 10.98 -1.15
N MET A 61 7.45 10.36 -0.24
CA MET A 61 7.23 8.97 0.16
C MET A 61 5.84 8.78 0.77
N THR A 62 5.43 9.69 1.66
CA THR A 62 4.09 9.67 2.28
C THR A 62 2.99 9.75 1.22
N TRP A 63 3.15 10.64 0.24
CA TRP A 63 2.20 10.77 -0.87
C TRP A 63 2.08 9.47 -1.67
N GLN A 64 3.20 8.82 -1.98
CA GLN A 64 3.19 7.54 -2.69
C GLN A 64 2.48 6.46 -1.88
N VAL A 65 2.77 6.34 -0.58
CA VAL A 65 2.13 5.38 0.31
C VAL A 65 0.61 5.57 0.32
N ILE A 66 0.12 6.81 0.41
CA ILE A 66 -1.32 7.11 0.35
C ILE A 66 -1.92 6.64 -0.98
N LYS A 67 -1.28 6.96 -2.11
CA LYS A 67 -1.73 6.57 -3.45
C LYS A 67 -1.79 5.04 -3.60
N HIS A 68 -0.77 4.34 -3.12
CA HIS A 68 -0.73 2.87 -3.16
C HIS A 68 -1.81 2.26 -2.26
N LYS A 69 -2.00 2.79 -1.06
CA LYS A 69 -3.04 2.32 -0.14
C LYS A 69 -4.44 2.51 -0.73
N ALA A 70 -4.69 3.62 -1.42
CA ALA A 70 -5.94 3.86 -2.14
C ALA A 70 -6.19 2.81 -3.23
N ARG A 71 -5.17 2.52 -4.07
CA ARG A 71 -5.26 1.49 -5.11
C ARG A 71 -5.53 0.11 -4.53
N VAL A 72 -4.82 -0.28 -3.47
CA VAL A 72 -5.03 -1.57 -2.79
C VAL A 72 -6.44 -1.66 -2.20
N SER A 73 -6.94 -0.59 -1.58
CA SER A 73 -8.31 -0.55 -1.06
C SER A 73 -9.36 -0.71 -2.17
N SER A 74 -9.20 -0.01 -3.29
CA SER A 74 -10.11 -0.14 -4.43
C SER A 74 -10.08 -1.56 -5.02
N ALA A 75 -8.89 -2.11 -5.26
CA ALA A 75 -8.74 -3.48 -5.74
C ALA A 75 -9.36 -4.51 -4.78
N LYS A 76 -9.18 -4.34 -3.47
CA LYS A 76 -9.81 -5.22 -2.46
C LYS A 76 -11.34 -5.14 -2.48
N ARG A 77 -11.91 -3.96 -2.71
CA ARG A 77 -13.37 -3.77 -2.83
C ARG A 77 -13.91 -4.45 -4.09
N GLU A 78 -13.23 -4.31 -5.22
CA GLU A 78 -13.62 -4.99 -6.47
C GLU A 78 -13.53 -6.51 -6.33
N ASN A 79 -12.45 -7.01 -5.76
CA ASN A 79 -12.26 -8.44 -5.53
C ASN A 79 -13.37 -9.02 -4.64
N LYS A 80 -13.74 -8.32 -3.56
CA LYS A 80 -14.88 -8.70 -2.70
C LYS A 80 -16.22 -8.67 -3.45
N LYS A 81 -16.44 -7.72 -4.36
CA LYS A 81 -17.66 -7.67 -5.18
C LYS A 81 -17.73 -8.84 -6.17
N LEU A 82 -16.61 -9.15 -6.82
CA LEU A 82 -16.52 -10.26 -7.77
C LEU A 82 -16.75 -11.61 -7.07
N LEU A 83 -16.13 -11.83 -5.91
CA LEU A 83 -16.34 -13.04 -5.11
C LEU A 83 -17.82 -13.24 -4.73
N LYS A 84 -18.51 -12.15 -4.30
CA LYS A 84 -19.95 -12.23 -4.02
C LYS A 84 -20.78 -12.59 -5.24
N LYS A 85 -20.44 -12.06 -6.42
CA LYS A 85 -21.13 -12.40 -7.67
C LYS A 85 -20.92 -13.86 -8.04
N ILE A 86 -19.72 -14.40 -7.85
CA ILE A 86 -19.44 -15.82 -8.08
C ILE A 86 -20.30 -16.67 -7.15
N GLU A 87 -20.33 -16.37 -5.86
CA GLU A 87 -21.14 -17.10 -4.87
C GLU A 87 -22.64 -17.05 -5.19
N GLU A 88 -23.15 -15.89 -5.62
CA GLU A 88 -24.54 -15.72 -6.02
C GLU A 88 -24.88 -16.51 -7.30
N LEU A 89 -24.00 -16.48 -8.31
CA LEU A 89 -24.16 -17.27 -9.53
C LEU A 89 -24.10 -18.77 -9.25
N GLU A 90 -23.18 -19.23 -8.39
CA GLU A 90 -23.11 -20.64 -7.98
C GLU A 90 -24.40 -21.09 -7.27
N LYS A 91 -25.00 -20.22 -6.47
CA LYS A 91 -26.30 -20.49 -5.82
C LYS A 91 -27.42 -20.59 -6.85
N GLN A 92 -27.48 -19.67 -7.82
CA GLN A 92 -28.48 -19.69 -8.89
C GLN A 92 -28.36 -20.94 -9.77
N VAL A 93 -27.14 -21.36 -10.12
CA VAL A 93 -26.91 -22.59 -10.91
C VAL A 93 -27.42 -23.81 -10.15
N LYS A 94 -27.09 -23.94 -8.85
CA LYS A 94 -27.60 -25.05 -8.02
C LYS A 94 -29.12 -25.07 -7.89
N GLU A 95 -29.75 -23.90 -7.76
CA GLU A 95 -31.21 -23.79 -7.71
C GLU A 95 -31.86 -24.19 -9.05
N GLN A 96 -31.24 -23.83 -10.19
CA GLN A 96 -31.71 -24.25 -11.51
C GLN A 96 -31.57 -25.75 -11.75
N GLU A 97 -30.45 -26.36 -11.33
CA GLU A 97 -30.26 -27.82 -11.41
C GLU A 97 -31.32 -28.57 -10.58
N GLN A 98 -31.58 -28.12 -9.35
CA GLN A 98 -32.61 -28.71 -8.48
C GLN A 98 -34.02 -28.56 -9.08
N ALA A 99 -34.36 -27.39 -9.63
CA ALA A 99 -35.65 -27.16 -10.27
C ALA A 99 -35.82 -27.99 -11.56
N ALA A 100 -34.73 -28.19 -12.33
CA ALA A 100 -34.73 -29.03 -13.51
C ALA A 100 -34.92 -30.51 -13.18
N ASP A 101 -34.33 -31.00 -12.07
CA ASP A 101 -34.52 -32.37 -11.62
C ASP A 101 -35.91 -32.60 -11.00
N LEU A 102 -36.49 -31.61 -10.31
CA LEU A 102 -37.90 -31.69 -9.88
C LEU A 102 -38.89 -31.76 -11.05
N ARG A 103 -38.59 -31.08 -12.17
CA ARG A 103 -39.42 -31.15 -13.39
C ARG A 103 -39.32 -32.47 -14.15
N LYS A 104 -38.32 -33.30 -13.87
CA LYS A 104 -38.19 -34.64 -14.46
C LYS A 104 -38.91 -35.72 -13.66
N LEU A 105 -39.52 -35.38 -12.51
CA LEU A 105 -40.43 -36.32 -11.86
C LEU A 105 -41.60 -36.57 -12.81
N PRO A 106 -41.92 -37.84 -13.13
CA PRO A 106 -43.07 -38.15 -13.96
C PRO A 106 -44.32 -37.59 -13.30
N ASP A 107 -45.14 -36.87 -14.09
CA ASP A 107 -46.51 -36.54 -13.70
C ASP A 107 -47.21 -37.85 -13.38
N ASP A 108 -47.35 -38.16 -12.09
CA ASP A 108 -48.06 -39.35 -11.62
C ASP A 108 -49.54 -39.19 -12.00
N PRO A 109 -50.03 -39.91 -13.03
CA PRO A 109 -51.40 -39.76 -13.50
C PRO A 109 -52.43 -40.33 -12.50
N ASP A 110 -51.97 -40.99 -11.43
CA ASP A 110 -52.82 -41.81 -10.55
C ASP A 110 -53.50 -41.03 -9.41
N ARG A 111 -53.25 -39.72 -9.29
CA ARG A 111 -53.95 -38.86 -8.30
C ARG A 111 -55.38 -38.45 -8.68
N SER A 112 -55.86 -38.82 -9.86
CA SER A 112 -57.23 -38.48 -10.30
C SER A 112 -58.30 -39.50 -9.89
N ASN A 113 -57.94 -40.64 -9.28
CA ASN A 113 -58.89 -41.73 -9.00
C ASN A 113 -58.94 -42.23 -7.54
N SER A 114 -58.35 -41.50 -6.58
CA SER A 114 -58.56 -41.81 -5.16
C SER A 114 -59.83 -41.15 -4.61
N GLY A 115 -60.97 -41.74 -5.00
CA GLY A 115 -62.09 -42.02 -4.10
C GLY A 115 -62.93 -40.84 -3.60
N PHE A 116 -63.97 -40.50 -4.37
CA PHE A 116 -65.26 -40.11 -3.79
C PHE A 116 -66.19 -41.31 -3.96
N ASN A 117 -66.41 -42.07 -2.87
CA ASN A 117 -67.46 -43.09 -2.79
C ASN A 117 -68.68 -42.46 -2.10
N PRO A 118 -69.91 -42.78 -2.54
CA PRO A 118 -71.12 -41.96 -2.40
C PRO A 118 -71.65 -41.76 -0.97
#